data_AF-A0A7C5I6J4-F1
#
_entry.id   AF-A0A7C5I6J4-F1
#
_cell.length_a   1.000
_cell.length_b   1.000
_cell.length_c   1.000
_cell.angle_alpha   90.00
_cell.angle_beta   90.00
_cell.angle_gamma   90.00
#
_symmetry.space_group_name_H-M   'P 1'
#
loop_
_entity.id
_entity.type
_entity.pdbx_description
1 polymer ?
#
loop_
_entity_poly.entity_id
_entity_poly.type
_entity_poly.pdbx_seq_one_letter_code
_entity_poly.pdbx_strand_id
1 'polypeptide(L)'
;MPGIGGPGGGPYGQFMVKELIPWVDANFRTIADREHRAMAGLSMGGMQTAAVTMANLDKFAYIGLFSGGAAIPRRAPGQTTPPEPAPLDLKTIYNGQMANPAEFNKRVRVFFFSCGSEEYPDALKKHQEQLVAAGITNSYLYISPGTAHEWQTWRRSLYSFTSLLFK
;
A
#
# COMPACT_ATOMS: atom_id res chain seq x y z
N MET A 1 -8.64 13.69 10.40
CA MET A 1 -8.42 14.34 9.09
C MET A 1 -9.49 13.84 8.12
N PRO A 2 -10.47 14.66 7.72
CA PRO A 2 -11.45 14.26 6.71
C PRO A 2 -10.72 14.20 5.35
N GLY A 3 -10.50 13.00 4.81
CA GLY A 3 -9.89 12.86 3.48
C GLY A 3 -9.17 11.54 3.21
N ILE A 4 -8.81 10.76 4.24
CA ILE A 4 -8.24 9.41 4.06
C ILE A 4 -9.40 8.42 4.06
N GLY A 5 -9.80 7.92 2.88
CA GLY A 5 -10.72 6.77 2.78
C GLY A 5 -12.19 7.02 2.45
N GLY A 6 -12.54 8.13 1.80
CA GLY A 6 -13.89 8.33 1.23
C GLY A 6 -14.10 7.57 -0.11
N PRO A 7 -15.31 7.62 -0.71
CA PRO A 7 -15.59 7.00 -2.01
C PRO A 7 -14.52 7.34 -3.06
N GLY A 8 -13.92 6.32 -3.68
CA GLY A 8 -12.83 6.46 -4.66
C GLY A 8 -11.51 7.04 -4.11
N GLY A 9 -11.25 6.94 -2.81
CA GLY A 9 -10.03 7.43 -2.17
C GLY A 9 -10.11 8.89 -1.67
N GLY A 10 -11.33 9.43 -1.55
CA GLY A 10 -11.57 10.83 -1.18
C GLY A 10 -11.24 11.82 -2.31
N PRO A 11 -11.28 13.14 -2.03
CA PRO A 11 -11.07 14.18 -3.06
C PRO A 11 -9.75 14.04 -3.81
N TYR A 12 -8.67 13.67 -3.10
CA TYR A 12 -7.37 13.41 -3.71
C TYR A 12 -7.44 12.21 -4.68
N GLY A 13 -8.03 11.09 -4.26
CA GLY A 13 -8.22 9.93 -5.13
C GLY A 13 -9.06 10.23 -6.36
N GLN A 14 -10.15 10.98 -6.19
CA GLN A 14 -11.01 11.42 -7.29
C GLN A 14 -10.24 12.27 -8.31
N PHE A 15 -9.47 13.26 -7.85
CA PHE A 15 -8.60 14.05 -8.73
C PHE A 15 -7.60 13.17 -9.48
N MET A 16 -6.92 12.24 -8.78
CA MET A 16 -5.96 11.34 -9.41
C MET A 16 -6.59 10.52 -10.54
N VAL A 17 -7.76 9.90 -10.30
CA VAL A 17 -8.37 8.96 -11.24
C VAL A 17 -9.23 9.61 -12.32
N LYS A 18 -9.78 10.80 -12.08
CA LYS A 18 -10.66 11.50 -13.02
C LYS A 18 -9.96 12.59 -13.84
N GLU A 19 -8.86 13.14 -13.33
CA GLU A 19 -8.19 14.28 -13.97
C GLU A 19 -6.74 13.95 -14.29
N LEU A 20 -5.91 13.65 -13.29
CA LEU A 20 -4.47 13.52 -13.50
C LEU A 20 -4.10 12.33 -14.40
N ILE A 21 -4.61 11.13 -14.12
CA ILE A 21 -4.29 9.94 -14.91
C ILE A 21 -4.77 10.09 -16.36
N PRO A 22 -6.03 10.48 -16.65
CA PRO A 22 -6.47 10.74 -18.03
C PRO A 22 -5.62 11.81 -18.73
N TRP A 23 -5.23 12.88 -18.03
CA TRP A 23 -4.36 13.89 -18.61
C TRP A 23 -2.97 13.34 -18.94
N VAL A 24 -2.35 12.54 -18.06
CA VAL A 24 -1.05 11.90 -18.35
C VAL A 24 -1.14 10.97 -19.54
N ASP A 25 -2.16 10.11 -19.59
CA ASP A 25 -2.35 9.16 -20.69
C ASP A 25 -2.64 9.84 -22.04
N ALA A 26 -3.21 11.05 -22.02
CA ALA A 26 -3.44 11.85 -23.23
C ALA A 26 -2.21 12.65 -23.70
N ASN A 27 -1.28 12.97 -22.79
CA ASN A 27 -0.15 13.87 -23.07
C ASN A 27 1.21 13.16 -23.15
N PHE A 28 1.29 11.90 -22.75
CA PHE A 28 2.51 11.08 -22.82
C PHE A 28 2.21 9.74 -23.49
N ARG A 29 3.25 9.09 -24.02
CA ARG A 29 3.14 7.73 -24.59
C ARG A 29 3.11 6.69 -23.48
N THR A 30 1.96 6.49 -22.86
CA THR A 30 1.73 5.49 -21.82
C THR A 30 1.07 4.23 -22.38
N ILE A 31 1.15 3.14 -21.62
CA ILE A 31 0.25 2.00 -21.79
C ILE A 31 -0.84 2.19 -20.72
N ALA A 32 -2.04 2.59 -21.14
CA ALA A 32 -3.05 3.14 -20.24
C ALA A 32 -3.91 2.08 -19.51
N ASP A 33 -3.56 0.80 -19.57
CA ASP A 33 -4.27 -0.25 -18.84
C ASP A 33 -3.82 -0.37 -17.37
N ARG A 34 -4.52 -1.19 -16.59
CA ARG A 34 -4.22 -1.39 -15.17
C ARG A 34 -2.95 -2.21 -14.91
N GLU A 35 -2.60 -3.12 -15.82
CA GLU A 35 -1.41 -3.98 -15.72
C GLU A 35 -0.11 -3.18 -15.96
N HIS A 36 -0.21 -1.95 -16.46
CA HIS A 36 0.90 -1.03 -16.63
C HIS A 36 0.82 0.19 -15.70
N ARG A 37 -0.01 0.11 -14.64
CA ARG A 37 -0.19 1.19 -13.68
C ARG A 37 0.08 0.78 -12.24
N ALA A 38 1.02 1.50 -11.63
CA ALA A 38 1.44 1.35 -10.23
C ALA A 38 1.18 2.64 -9.46
N MET A 39 0.91 2.54 -8.15
CA MET A 39 0.91 3.68 -7.24
C MET A 39 1.64 3.31 -5.96
N ALA A 40 2.51 4.20 -5.50
CA ALA A 40 3.22 4.05 -4.24
C ALA A 40 3.30 5.38 -3.49
N GLY A 41 3.43 5.31 -2.17
CA GLY A 41 3.56 6.49 -1.34
C GLY A 41 4.20 6.19 0.01
N LEU A 42 4.85 7.21 0.57
CA LEU A 42 5.53 7.14 1.86
C LEU A 42 4.71 7.79 2.98
N SER A 43 4.75 7.22 4.19
CA SER A 43 4.11 7.77 5.39
C SER A 43 2.61 8.09 5.16
N MET A 44 2.19 9.35 5.28
CA MET A 44 0.85 9.82 4.93
C MET A 44 0.49 9.51 3.46
N GLY A 45 1.44 9.65 2.54
CA GLY A 45 1.27 9.26 1.13
C GLY A 45 1.03 7.77 0.95
N GLY A 46 1.57 6.92 1.85
CA GLY A 46 1.26 5.49 1.88
C GLY A 46 -0.20 5.25 2.31
N MET A 47 -0.70 5.99 3.30
CA MET A 47 -2.11 5.93 3.70
C MET A 47 -3.05 6.39 2.57
N GLN A 48 -2.68 7.46 1.87
CA GLN A 48 -3.40 7.93 0.70
C GLN A 48 -3.35 6.89 -0.43
N THR A 49 -2.18 6.31 -0.69
CA THR A 49 -2.03 5.26 -1.70
C THR A 49 -2.97 4.10 -1.42
N ALA A 50 -2.96 3.56 -0.20
CA ALA A 50 -3.88 2.48 0.19
C ALA A 50 -5.36 2.89 -0.01
N ALA A 51 -5.76 4.09 0.42
CA ALA A 51 -7.12 4.57 0.25
C ALA A 51 -7.53 4.71 -1.24
N VAL A 52 -6.63 5.23 -2.09
CA VAL A 52 -6.89 5.45 -3.52
C VAL A 52 -6.91 4.13 -4.28
N THR A 53 -5.90 3.28 -4.12
CA THR A 53 -5.77 2.05 -4.91
C THR A 53 -6.82 1.02 -4.52
N MET A 54 -7.11 0.84 -3.22
CA MET A 54 -8.11 -0.13 -2.77
C MET A 54 -9.52 0.26 -3.24
N ALA A 55 -9.80 1.55 -3.40
CA ALA A 55 -11.07 2.01 -3.97
C ALA A 55 -11.11 1.96 -5.52
N ASN A 56 -10.00 1.66 -6.19
CA ASN A 56 -9.85 1.72 -7.65
C ASN A 56 -8.99 0.55 -8.18
N LEU A 57 -9.22 -0.68 -7.70
CA LEU A 57 -8.46 -1.86 -8.15
C LEU A 57 -8.65 -2.14 -9.66
N ASP A 58 -9.69 -1.61 -10.30
CA ASP A 58 -9.88 -1.62 -11.74
C ASP A 58 -8.80 -0.82 -12.51
N LYS A 59 -8.09 0.10 -11.85
CA LYS A 59 -7.10 1.01 -12.46
C LYS A 59 -5.66 0.71 -12.11
N PHE A 60 -5.40 0.04 -10.99
CA PHE A 60 -4.06 -0.21 -10.45
C PHE A 60 -3.83 -1.70 -10.20
N ALA A 61 -2.71 -2.23 -10.68
CA ALA A 61 -2.30 -3.61 -10.39
C ALA A 61 -1.11 -3.70 -9.41
N TYR A 62 -0.39 -2.61 -9.15
CA TYR A 62 0.80 -2.60 -8.29
C TYR A 62 0.68 -1.49 -7.24
N ILE A 63 0.84 -1.86 -5.97
CA ILE A 63 0.59 -0.98 -4.83
C ILE A 63 1.80 -1.02 -3.90
N GLY A 64 2.40 0.14 -3.61
CA GLY A 64 3.57 0.28 -2.73
C GLY A 64 3.30 1.16 -1.51
N LEU A 65 3.43 0.57 -0.32
CA LEU A 65 3.10 1.21 0.95
C LEU A 65 4.37 1.37 1.81
N PHE A 66 5.02 2.54 1.75
CA PHE A 66 6.32 2.77 2.39
C PHE A 66 6.16 3.46 3.74
N SER A 67 6.52 2.81 4.84
CA SER A 67 6.37 3.31 6.23
C SER A 67 4.96 3.88 6.51
N GLY A 68 3.94 3.38 5.81
CA GLY A 68 2.69 4.08 5.53
C GLY A 68 1.64 3.08 5.05
N GLY A 69 0.35 3.35 5.28
CA GLY A 69 -0.76 2.64 4.61
C GLY A 69 -1.06 1.19 5.02
N ALA A 70 -0.09 0.43 5.55
CA ALA A 70 -0.34 -0.89 6.09
C ALA A 70 -1.32 -0.83 7.27
N ALA A 71 -2.27 -1.77 7.33
CA ALA A 71 -3.25 -1.90 8.40
C ALA A 71 -2.62 -2.51 9.67
N ILE A 72 -1.55 -1.89 10.15
CA ILE A 72 -0.87 -2.24 11.40
C ILE A 72 -1.22 -1.22 12.48
N PRO A 73 -1.32 -1.65 13.76
CA PRO A 73 -1.45 -0.71 14.86
C PRO A 73 -0.24 0.21 14.89
N ARG A 74 -0.47 1.52 14.96
CA ARG A 74 0.59 2.50 15.22
C ARG A 74 0.53 2.92 16.66
N ARG A 75 1.71 3.17 17.23
CA ARG A 75 1.84 3.74 18.57
C ARG A 75 1.11 5.09 18.61
N ALA A 76 0.17 5.24 19.54
CA ALA A 76 -0.42 6.54 19.83
C ALA A 76 0.61 7.44 20.53
N PRO A 77 0.54 8.78 20.39
CA PRO A 77 1.36 9.69 21.18
C PRO A 77 1.28 9.34 22.68
N GLY A 78 2.42 9.10 23.32
CA GLY A 78 2.51 8.80 24.76
C GLY A 78 2.50 7.32 25.17
N GLN A 79 2.23 6.38 24.26
CA GLN A 79 2.48 4.95 24.56
C GLN A 79 3.97 4.66 24.59
N THR A 80 4.46 3.56 25.19
CA THR A 80 5.87 3.11 25.15
C THR A 80 6.07 1.85 24.30
N THR A 81 5.04 1.00 24.23
CA THR A 81 5.00 -0.22 23.43
C THR A 81 3.93 -0.11 22.33
N PRO A 82 4.17 -0.61 21.11
CA PRO A 82 3.14 -0.72 20.08
C PRO A 82 2.03 -1.67 20.55
N PRO A 83 0.76 -1.43 20.17
CA PRO A 83 -0.31 -2.40 20.42
C PRO A 83 -0.02 -3.71 19.71
N GLU A 84 -0.42 -4.85 20.29
CA GLU A 84 -0.41 -6.10 19.54
C GLU A 84 -1.27 -5.98 18.28
N PRO A 85 -0.81 -6.53 17.13
CA PRO A 85 -1.65 -6.60 15.93
C PRO A 85 -2.91 -7.39 16.22
N ALA A 86 -4.06 -6.75 16.06
CA ALA A 86 -5.35 -7.43 16.06
C ALA A 86 -5.34 -8.57 15.01
N PRO A 87 -6.09 -9.65 15.22
CA PRO A 87 -6.27 -10.68 14.21
C PRO A 87 -6.74 -10.07 12.88
N LEU A 88 -6.12 -10.51 11.79
CA LEU A 88 -6.48 -10.09 10.44
C LEU A 88 -7.91 -10.54 10.11
N ASP A 89 -8.78 -9.60 9.78
CA ASP A 89 -10.10 -9.87 9.22
C ASP A 89 -10.18 -9.36 7.78
N LEU A 90 -10.11 -10.29 6.82
CA LEU A 90 -10.16 -9.97 5.40
C LEU A 90 -11.47 -9.33 4.93
N LYS A 91 -12.57 -9.51 5.68
CA LYS A 91 -13.87 -8.94 5.32
C LYS A 91 -13.95 -7.44 5.62
N THR A 92 -13.12 -6.96 6.53
CA THR A 92 -13.17 -5.57 7.00
C THR A 92 -11.91 -4.78 6.65
N ILE A 93 -10.76 -5.45 6.55
CA ILE A 93 -9.50 -4.80 6.16
C ILE A 93 -9.60 -4.16 4.77
N TYR A 94 -9.05 -2.95 4.62
CA TYR A 94 -9.10 -2.18 3.38
C TYR A 94 -10.52 -2.11 2.78
N ASN A 95 -11.54 -1.94 3.63
CA ASN A 95 -12.96 -1.92 3.25
C ASN A 95 -13.41 -3.22 2.55
N GLY A 96 -12.89 -4.36 2.98
CA GLY A 96 -13.29 -5.68 2.50
C GLY A 96 -12.79 -6.05 1.10
N GLN A 97 -11.86 -5.28 0.51
CA GLN A 97 -11.30 -5.59 -0.81
C GLN A 97 -10.58 -6.94 -0.87
N MET A 98 -10.17 -7.47 0.29
CA MET A 98 -9.51 -8.77 0.42
C MET A 98 -10.45 -9.89 0.86
N ALA A 99 -11.76 -9.65 0.96
CA ALA A 99 -12.73 -10.66 1.42
C ALA A 99 -12.72 -11.95 0.57
N ASN A 100 -12.30 -11.84 -0.69
CA ASN A 100 -11.98 -12.98 -1.55
C ASN A 100 -10.49 -12.92 -1.95
N PRO A 101 -9.60 -13.68 -1.29
CA PRO A 101 -8.17 -13.67 -1.56
C PRO A 101 -7.80 -14.02 -3.00
N ALA A 102 -8.49 -14.99 -3.60
CA ALA A 102 -8.22 -15.43 -4.96
C ALA A 102 -8.52 -14.31 -5.97
N GLU A 103 -9.61 -13.58 -5.80
CA GLU A 103 -9.94 -12.43 -6.64
C GLU A 103 -9.01 -11.24 -6.41
N PHE A 104 -8.61 -11.00 -5.15
CA PHE A 104 -7.61 -9.98 -4.85
C PHE A 104 -6.28 -10.27 -5.55
N ASN A 105 -5.78 -11.51 -5.48
CA ASN A 105 -4.53 -11.92 -6.12
C ASN A 105 -4.56 -11.82 -7.66
N LYS A 106 -5.73 -12.00 -8.28
CA LYS A 106 -5.88 -11.81 -9.73
C LYS A 106 -5.81 -10.34 -10.12
N ARG A 107 -6.38 -9.46 -9.29
CA ARG A 107 -6.40 -8.01 -9.54
C ARG A 107 -5.05 -7.40 -9.19
N VAL A 108 -4.53 -7.63 -8.00
CA VAL A 108 -3.28 -7.01 -7.57
C VAL A 108 -2.12 -7.95 -7.89
N ARG A 109 -1.16 -7.49 -8.70
CA ARG A 109 0.07 -8.24 -9.03
C ARG A 109 1.10 -8.12 -7.92
N VAL A 110 1.25 -6.93 -7.37
CA VAL A 110 2.21 -6.63 -6.31
C VAL A 110 1.52 -5.80 -5.24
N PHE A 111 1.50 -6.33 -4.01
CA PHE A 111 1.11 -5.59 -2.82
C PHE A 111 2.31 -5.47 -1.88
N PHE A 112 3.02 -4.35 -1.98
CA PHE A 112 4.33 -4.17 -1.36
C PHE A 112 4.25 -3.30 -0.11
N PHE A 113 4.98 -3.71 0.92
CA PHE A 113 5.16 -2.98 2.16
C PHE A 113 6.63 -2.75 2.46
N SER A 114 6.94 -1.62 3.08
CA SER A 114 8.27 -1.44 3.65
C SER A 114 8.29 -0.56 4.89
N CYS A 115 9.35 -0.66 5.67
CA CYS A 115 9.74 0.32 6.69
C CYS A 115 11.24 0.21 7.00
N GLY A 116 11.75 1.11 7.82
CA GLY A 116 13.07 0.99 8.43
C GLY A 116 13.09 -0.04 9.57
N SER A 117 14.26 -0.60 9.86
CA SER A 117 14.47 -1.51 11.00
C SER A 117 14.24 -0.83 12.34
N GLU A 118 14.43 0.49 12.42
CA GLU A 118 14.23 1.27 13.64
C GLU A 118 12.80 1.86 13.75
N GLU A 119 11.85 1.34 12.96
CA GLU A 119 10.43 1.73 13.01
C GLU A 119 9.57 0.66 13.71
N TYR A 120 8.68 -0.01 12.95
CA TYR A 120 7.78 -1.05 13.43
C TYR A 120 7.93 -2.34 12.59
N PRO A 121 9.16 -2.86 12.40
CA PRO A 121 9.41 -3.96 11.47
C PRO A 121 8.66 -5.24 11.85
N ASP A 122 8.57 -5.57 13.13
CA ASP A 122 7.92 -6.80 13.60
C ASP A 122 6.42 -6.79 13.37
N ALA A 123 5.77 -5.65 13.60
CA ALA A 123 4.34 -5.48 13.34
C ALA A 123 4.04 -5.61 11.84
N LEU A 124 4.90 -5.01 11.00
CA LEU A 124 4.76 -5.07 9.54
C LEU A 124 5.01 -6.49 9.01
N LYS A 125 6.00 -7.19 9.58
CA LYS A 125 6.30 -8.59 9.26
C LYS A 125 5.13 -9.50 9.63
N LYS A 126 4.62 -9.42 10.87
CA LYS A 126 3.47 -10.20 11.32
C LYS A 126 2.23 -9.93 10.45
N HIS A 127 2.03 -8.70 10.01
CA HIS A 127 0.94 -8.36 9.08
C HIS A 127 1.07 -9.07 7.73
N GLN A 128 2.26 -9.05 7.12
CA GLN A 128 2.49 -9.74 5.86
C GLN A 128 2.37 -11.26 6.01
N GLU A 129 2.87 -11.83 7.11
CA GLU A 129 2.70 -13.26 7.42
C GLU A 129 1.22 -13.65 7.55
N GLN A 130 0.40 -12.83 8.24
CA GLN A 130 -1.05 -13.05 8.33
C GLN A 130 -1.73 -12.96 6.95
N LEU A 131 -1.34 -12.02 6.10
CA LEU A 131 -1.87 -11.89 4.74
C LEU A 131 -1.57 -13.14 3.90
N VAL A 132 -0.32 -13.61 3.91
CA VAL A 132 0.08 -14.83 3.21
C VAL A 132 -0.67 -16.04 3.75
N ALA A 133 -0.75 -16.20 5.07
CA ALA A 133 -1.49 -17.31 5.70
C ALA A 133 -2.99 -17.30 5.35
N ALA A 134 -3.58 -16.11 5.12
CA ALA A 134 -4.95 -15.94 4.68
C ALA A 134 -5.14 -16.03 3.15
N GLY A 135 -4.08 -16.35 2.40
CA GLY A 135 -4.13 -16.57 0.95
C GLY A 135 -3.82 -15.35 0.09
N ILE A 136 -3.42 -14.21 0.65
CA ILE A 136 -2.96 -13.02 -0.07
C ILE A 136 -1.45 -13.18 -0.37
N THR A 137 -1.14 -14.02 -1.36
CA THR A 137 0.23 -14.46 -1.67
C THR A 137 1.04 -13.49 -2.53
N ASN A 138 0.38 -12.47 -3.09
CA ASN A 138 0.99 -11.38 -3.85
C ASN A 138 1.57 -10.26 -2.95
N SER A 139 1.77 -10.53 -1.67
CA SER A 139 2.25 -9.55 -0.69
C SER A 139 3.77 -9.65 -0.47
N TYR A 140 4.45 -8.50 -0.56
CA TYR A 140 5.91 -8.39 -0.48
C TYR A 140 6.31 -7.45 0.66
N LEU A 141 7.42 -7.77 1.32
CA LEU A 141 7.95 -6.98 2.44
C LEU A 141 9.42 -6.63 2.22
N TYR A 142 9.79 -5.38 2.50
CA TYR A 142 11.18 -4.94 2.60
C TYR A 142 11.43 -4.16 3.89
N ILE A 143 12.42 -4.58 4.67
CA ILE A 143 12.89 -3.85 5.85
C ILE A 143 14.24 -3.21 5.53
N SER A 144 14.31 -1.87 5.57
CA SER A 144 15.55 -1.13 5.34
C SER A 144 16.43 -1.17 6.59
N PRO A 145 17.64 -1.76 6.53
CA PRO A 145 18.49 -1.94 7.70
C PRO A 145 19.14 -0.63 8.16
N GLY A 146 19.13 -0.39 9.47
CA GLY A 146 19.80 0.73 10.14
C GLY A 146 19.18 2.09 9.84
N THR A 147 17.89 2.13 9.48
CA THR A 147 17.18 3.37 9.13
C THR A 147 15.84 3.44 9.86
N ALA A 148 15.36 4.66 10.09
CA ALA A 148 14.08 4.94 10.75
C ALA A 148 13.04 5.50 9.75
N HIS A 149 12.14 6.36 10.22
CA HIS A 149 11.13 7.03 9.40
C HIS A 149 11.71 8.20 8.60
N GLU A 150 12.60 7.90 7.65
CA GLU A 150 13.44 8.87 6.96
C GLU A 150 13.64 8.57 5.46
N TRP A 151 14.20 9.53 4.74
CA TRP A 151 14.36 9.44 3.28
C TRP A 151 15.19 8.25 2.80
N GLN A 152 16.20 7.82 3.55
CA GLN A 152 17.02 6.67 3.14
C GLN A 152 16.20 5.37 3.12
N THR A 153 15.27 5.20 4.07
CA THR A 153 14.29 4.10 4.06
C THR A 153 13.47 4.12 2.77
N TRP A 154 12.96 5.28 2.39
CA TRP A 154 12.07 5.40 1.22
C TRP A 154 12.82 5.27 -0.10
N ARG A 155 14.07 5.73 -0.20
CA ARG A 155 14.94 5.49 -1.37
C ARG A 155 15.15 4.00 -1.61
N ARG A 156 15.50 3.26 -0.56
CA ARG A 156 15.68 1.80 -0.65
C ARG A 156 14.36 1.07 -0.92
N SER A 157 13.27 1.52 -0.32
CA SER A 157 11.92 0.99 -0.57
C SER A 157 11.52 1.12 -2.04
N LEU A 158 11.75 2.30 -2.64
CA LEU A 158 11.47 2.53 -4.05
C LEU A 158 12.32 1.63 -4.95
N TYR A 159 13.61 1.48 -4.65
CA TYR A 159 14.51 0.58 -5.38
C TYR A 159 13.98 -0.87 -5.35
N SER A 160 13.60 -1.38 -4.18
CA SER A 160 13.04 -2.72 -4.04
C SER A 160 11.70 -2.88 -4.76
N PHE A 161 10.78 -1.92 -4.58
CA PHE A 161 9.44 -1.98 -5.19
C PHE A 161 9.48 -1.95 -6.72
N THR A 162 10.29 -1.06 -7.31
CA THR A 162 10.38 -0.89 -8.77
C THR A 162 10.90 -2.14 -9.48
N SER A 163 11.69 -2.98 -8.80
CA SER A 163 12.15 -4.27 -9.33
C SER A 163 11.03 -5.29 -9.56
N LEU A 164 9.82 -5.05 -9.03
CA LEU A 164 8.66 -5.94 -9.11
C LEU A 164 7.61 -5.50 -10.14
N LEU A 165 7.77 -4.32 -10.76
CA LEU A 165 6.73 -3.72 -11.60
C LEU A 165 6.74 -4.25 -13.04
N PHE A 166 5.55 -4.38 -13.62
CA PHE A 166 5.31 -4.60 -15.06
C PHE A 166 5.99 -5.84 -15.63
N LYS A 167 5.91 -6.93 -14.87
CA LYS A 167 6.36 -8.29 -15.20
C LYS A 167 5.19 -9.25 -15.18
#